data_AF-A0AB34K882-F1
#
_entry.id   AF-A0AB34K882-F1
#
_cell.length_a   1.000
_cell.length_b   1.000
_cell.length_c   1.000
_cell.angle_alpha   90.00
_cell.angle_beta   90.00
_cell.angle_gamma   90.00
#
_symmetry.space_group_name_H-M   'P 1'
#
loop_
_entity.id
_entity.type
_entity.pdbx_description
1 polymer ?
#
loop_
_entity_poly.entity_id
_entity_poly.type
_entity_poly.pdbx_seq_one_letter_code
_entity_poly.pdbx_strand_id
1 'polypeptide(L)'
;MFAFVGSSPVAQLSVADSPSYGTLPPPAVQRRGIMVFKDAQPLPFVELDVHIGWVAHHPTNGFVYACGGGELLALRLDAAGSLEVVSRADALGNPAHFEISADGAWVLCANYSASTLCVVPILRDGSLGAATDSKAFVIKASPELADRQEASHPHMVRLTPGGNEWALTCDLGADKVWVHAFDGKRGAVIGAANSKRHLSLPAGSGPRHLDFHPSKPWVYILCELDGNVVACTWDNAEGLLSPFQVTYTLPEGVAPCRAHHSGGAHILVSKDGKTLYVSTRGDGCVVVFDIDADGMLAFKQRVPSGGVCPRNFVLDYSNPEAPILKVGNQDSQNVTNLAMATDGTLSQVSVDNLDGVCPNVLTVPFAY
;
A
#
# COMPACT_ATOMS: atom_id res chain seq x y z
N MET A 1 -11.56 15.94 -11.95
CA MET A 1 -10.69 14.79 -11.60
C MET A 1 -11.21 14.12 -10.35
N PHE A 2 -11.05 12.81 -10.23
CA PHE A 2 -11.58 12.00 -9.13
C PHE A 2 -10.50 11.44 -8.23
N ALA A 3 -10.71 11.50 -6.91
CA ALA A 3 -9.90 10.80 -5.92
C ALA A 3 -10.81 10.05 -4.94
N PHE A 4 -10.28 9.00 -4.34
CA PHE A 4 -11.00 8.13 -3.42
C PHE A 4 -10.27 7.96 -2.11
N VAL A 5 -11.06 7.86 -1.05
CA VAL A 5 -10.58 7.44 0.28
C VAL A 5 -11.39 6.21 0.70
N GLY A 6 -10.72 5.06 0.77
CA GLY A 6 -11.31 3.84 1.31
C GLY A 6 -11.32 3.88 2.83
N SER A 7 -12.45 3.55 3.45
CA SER A 7 -12.61 3.60 4.90
C SER A 7 -12.38 2.24 5.58
N SER A 8 -11.80 2.26 6.79
CA SER A 8 -11.67 1.07 7.65
C SER A 8 -12.16 1.33 9.08
N PRO A 9 -13.06 0.50 9.64
CA PRO A 9 -13.50 0.62 11.03
C PRO A 9 -12.43 0.14 12.04
N VAL A 10 -11.42 -0.60 11.58
CA VAL A 10 -10.41 -1.29 12.43
C VAL A 10 -9.45 -0.30 13.10
N ALA A 11 -9.34 0.91 12.55
CA ALA A 11 -8.48 2.01 12.97
C ALA A 11 -8.45 2.26 14.49
N GLN A 12 -9.61 2.41 15.11
CA GLN A 12 -9.66 2.95 16.49
C GLN A 12 -9.88 1.91 17.59
N LEU A 13 -10.23 0.65 17.27
CA LEU A 13 -10.43 -0.40 18.28
C LEU A 13 -9.12 -0.96 18.84
N SER A 14 -7.99 -0.71 18.18
CA SER A 14 -6.66 -1.24 18.55
C SER A 14 -5.65 -0.17 18.99
N VAL A 15 -6.06 1.10 19.08
CA VAL A 15 -5.17 2.20 19.56
C VAL A 15 -5.05 2.21 21.08
N ALA A 16 -5.77 1.33 21.79
CA ALA A 16 -5.57 1.12 23.23
C ALA A 16 -4.08 0.90 23.60
N ASP A 17 -3.27 0.43 22.64
CA ASP A 17 -1.87 0.05 22.83
C ASP A 17 -0.86 0.87 22.00
N SER A 18 -1.25 2.00 21.39
CA SER A 18 -0.25 2.82 20.67
C SER A 18 0.70 3.51 21.67
N PRO A 19 2.02 3.22 21.65
CA PRO A 19 2.97 3.79 22.62
C PRO A 19 3.06 5.31 22.57
N SER A 20 2.73 5.91 21.42
CA SER A 20 2.89 7.34 21.17
C SER A 20 1.63 8.17 21.40
N TYR A 21 0.45 7.54 21.27
CA TYR A 21 -0.83 8.27 21.28
C TYR A 21 -1.77 7.88 22.42
N GLY A 22 -1.51 6.75 23.10
CA GLY A 22 -2.43 6.21 24.10
C GLY A 22 -3.82 5.91 23.50
N THR A 23 -4.84 5.83 24.34
CA THR A 23 -6.20 5.46 23.91
C THR A 23 -6.89 6.63 23.20
N LEU A 24 -7.27 6.43 21.93
CA LEU A 24 -8.17 7.34 21.22
C LEU A 24 -9.64 6.92 21.43
N PRO A 25 -10.58 7.88 21.61
CA PRO A 25 -12.00 7.54 21.65
C PRO A 25 -12.45 7.03 20.28
N PRO A 26 -13.33 6.01 20.23
CA PRO A 26 -13.88 5.50 18.97
C PRO A 26 -14.66 6.60 18.21
N PRO A 27 -14.88 6.46 16.89
CA PRO A 27 -15.55 7.49 16.12
C PRO A 27 -16.99 7.57 16.58
N ALA A 28 -17.55 8.78 16.63
CA ALA A 28 -18.99 8.95 16.88
C ALA A 28 -19.84 8.25 15.79
N VAL A 29 -19.31 8.16 14.57
CA VAL A 29 -19.94 7.48 13.42
C VAL A 29 -18.87 6.64 12.73
N GLN A 30 -19.12 5.35 12.54
CA GLN A 30 -18.24 4.46 11.77
C GLN A 30 -18.85 4.19 10.40
N ARG A 31 -18.24 4.73 9.35
CA ARG A 31 -18.69 4.55 7.97
C ARG A 31 -17.82 3.53 7.25
N ARG A 32 -18.45 2.66 6.46
CA ARG A 32 -17.75 1.63 5.66
C ARG A 32 -18.02 1.91 4.20
N GLY A 33 -16.96 2.10 3.42
CA GLY A 33 -17.09 2.35 2.00
C GLY A 33 -16.05 3.30 1.45
N ILE A 34 -16.47 4.15 0.50
CA ILE A 34 -15.58 5.00 -0.27
C ILE A 34 -16.09 6.44 -0.22
N MET A 35 -15.23 7.35 0.21
CA MET A 35 -15.43 8.78 0.02
C MET A 35 -14.86 9.19 -1.34
N VAL A 36 -15.68 9.81 -2.18
CA VAL A 36 -15.27 10.29 -3.50
C VAL A 36 -15.06 11.79 -3.44
N PHE A 37 -13.99 12.26 -4.08
CA PHE A 37 -13.73 13.68 -4.29
C PHE A 37 -13.77 13.99 -5.77
N LYS A 38 -14.46 15.08 -6.15
CA LYS A 38 -14.44 15.66 -7.48
C LYS A 38 -13.91 17.08 -7.39
N ASP A 39 -12.81 17.35 -8.08
CA ASP A 39 -12.18 18.68 -8.10
C ASP A 39 -11.91 19.22 -6.67
N ALA A 40 -11.35 18.35 -5.84
CA ALA A 40 -11.07 18.56 -4.41
C ALA A 40 -12.29 18.80 -3.50
N GLN A 41 -13.51 18.66 -4.02
CA GLN A 41 -14.74 18.73 -3.22
C GLN A 41 -15.25 17.32 -2.90
N PRO A 42 -15.61 17.04 -1.65
CA PRO A 42 -16.19 15.75 -1.28
C PRO A 42 -17.59 15.60 -1.89
N LEU A 43 -17.87 14.42 -2.42
CA LEU A 43 -19.20 13.99 -2.85
C LEU A 43 -19.88 13.18 -1.73
N PRO A 44 -21.19 12.89 -1.85
CA PRO A 44 -21.85 11.98 -0.92
C PRO A 44 -21.07 10.66 -0.80
N PHE A 45 -20.78 10.28 0.43
CA PHE A 45 -20.05 9.05 0.73
C PHE A 45 -20.85 7.83 0.28
N VAL A 46 -20.14 6.88 -0.32
CA VAL A 46 -20.69 5.64 -0.85
C VAL A 46 -20.57 4.57 0.22
N GLU A 47 -21.68 4.28 0.90
CA GLU A 47 -21.74 3.20 1.90
C GLU A 47 -21.65 1.84 1.23
N LEU A 48 -20.82 0.97 1.80
CA LEU A 48 -20.62 -0.42 1.40
C LEU A 48 -20.77 -1.31 2.64
N ASP A 49 -21.16 -2.56 2.41
CA ASP A 49 -21.29 -3.58 3.46
C ASP A 49 -19.93 -4.10 3.97
N VAL A 50 -18.86 -3.84 3.20
CA VAL A 50 -17.47 -4.19 3.53
C VAL A 50 -16.62 -2.95 3.81
N HIS A 51 -15.59 -3.12 4.64
CA HIS A 51 -14.54 -2.11 4.76
C HIS A 51 -13.62 -2.17 3.54
N ILE A 52 -12.99 -1.05 3.19
CA ILE A 52 -12.13 -0.97 1.99
C ILE A 52 -10.65 -0.94 2.40
N GLY A 53 -9.98 -2.07 2.15
CA GLY A 53 -8.56 -2.30 2.43
C GLY A 53 -7.63 -1.61 1.43
N TRP A 54 -8.01 -1.64 0.14
CA TRP A 54 -7.27 -1.04 -0.96
C TRP A 54 -8.24 -0.60 -2.08
N VAL A 55 -7.85 0.42 -2.85
CA VAL A 55 -8.63 0.93 -3.98
C VAL A 55 -7.68 1.38 -5.09
N ALA A 56 -8.02 1.09 -6.35
CA ALA A 56 -7.26 1.51 -7.51
C ALA A 56 -8.19 1.79 -8.70
N HIS A 57 -7.82 2.75 -9.54
CA HIS A 57 -8.51 3.00 -10.80
C HIS A 57 -7.96 2.07 -11.87
N HIS A 58 -8.81 1.64 -12.79
CA HIS A 58 -8.35 0.93 -13.99
C HIS A 58 -7.53 1.87 -14.87
N PRO A 59 -6.48 1.38 -15.55
CA PRO A 59 -5.67 2.22 -16.44
C PRO A 59 -6.43 2.82 -17.65
N THR A 60 -7.63 2.34 -18.00
CA THR A 60 -8.27 2.62 -19.31
C THR A 60 -9.79 2.50 -19.39
N ASN A 61 -10.46 1.71 -18.55
CA ASN A 61 -11.89 1.39 -18.74
C ASN A 61 -12.85 2.29 -17.93
N GLY A 62 -12.33 3.22 -17.12
CA GLY A 62 -13.11 4.14 -16.28
C GLY A 62 -13.66 3.53 -14.99
N PHE A 63 -13.34 2.28 -14.67
CA PHE A 63 -13.79 1.61 -13.44
C PHE A 63 -12.80 1.87 -12.29
N VAL A 64 -13.34 1.69 -11.10
CA VAL A 64 -12.59 1.65 -9.85
C VAL A 64 -12.74 0.26 -9.28
N TYR A 65 -11.63 -0.32 -8.86
CA TYR A 65 -11.61 -1.59 -8.16
C TYR A 65 -11.28 -1.37 -6.70
N ALA A 66 -11.90 -2.14 -5.82
CA ALA A 66 -11.65 -2.07 -4.39
C ALA A 66 -11.61 -3.48 -3.81
N CYS A 67 -10.90 -3.66 -2.70
CA CYS A 67 -10.87 -4.94 -1.99
C CYS A 67 -11.27 -4.78 -0.54
N GLY A 68 -11.98 -5.77 0.00
CA GLY A 68 -12.58 -5.67 1.32
C GLY A 68 -13.40 -6.91 1.67
N GLY A 69 -13.40 -7.31 2.94
CA GLY A 69 -14.26 -8.41 3.41
C GLY A 69 -14.00 -9.78 2.77
N GLY A 70 -12.86 -9.95 2.10
CA GLY A 70 -12.55 -11.17 1.34
C GLY A 70 -12.95 -11.14 -0.14
N GLU A 71 -13.43 -10.00 -0.62
CA GLU A 71 -13.91 -9.82 -1.99
C GLU A 71 -13.11 -8.73 -2.73
N LEU A 72 -13.17 -8.81 -4.05
CA LEU A 72 -12.92 -7.71 -4.97
C LEU A 72 -14.26 -7.13 -5.43
N LEU A 73 -14.34 -5.81 -5.50
CA LEU A 73 -15.47 -5.06 -6.02
C LEU A 73 -15.03 -4.37 -7.31
N ALA A 74 -15.84 -4.49 -8.36
CA ALA A 74 -15.76 -3.59 -9.51
C ALA A 74 -16.84 -2.52 -9.34
N LEU A 75 -16.43 -1.25 -9.39
CA LEU A 75 -17.31 -0.11 -9.26
C LEU A 75 -17.25 0.72 -10.53
N ARG A 76 -18.42 0.97 -11.12
CA ARG A 76 -18.56 1.92 -12.23
C ARG A 76 -18.59 3.32 -11.65
N LEU A 77 -17.67 4.16 -12.10
CA LEU A 77 -17.69 5.60 -11.86
C LEU A 77 -18.51 6.27 -12.97
N ASP A 78 -19.32 7.26 -12.64
CA ASP A 78 -19.94 8.13 -13.63
C ASP A 78 -19.29 9.54 -13.64
N ALA A 79 -19.66 10.35 -14.64
CA ALA A 79 -19.14 11.71 -14.77
C ALA A 79 -19.55 12.65 -13.61
N ALA A 80 -20.58 12.30 -12.83
CA ALA A 80 -20.98 13.03 -11.63
C ALA A 80 -20.15 12.63 -10.40
N GLY A 81 -19.48 11.48 -10.44
CA GLY A 81 -18.69 10.91 -9.36
C GLY A 81 -19.44 9.91 -8.49
N SER A 82 -20.59 9.43 -8.97
CA SER A 82 -21.30 8.32 -8.34
C SER A 82 -20.54 7.01 -8.58
N LEU A 83 -20.44 6.18 -7.55
CA LEU A 83 -19.93 4.81 -7.66
C LEU A 83 -21.07 3.81 -7.51
N GLU A 84 -21.17 2.91 -8.48
CA GLU A 84 -22.10 1.79 -8.44
C GLU A 84 -21.33 0.47 -8.45
N VAL A 85 -21.59 -0.39 -7.47
CA VAL A 85 -21.05 -1.76 -7.47
C VAL A 85 -21.70 -2.56 -8.60
N VAL A 86 -20.91 -2.94 -9.59
CA VAL A 86 -21.37 -3.64 -10.79
C VAL A 86 -21.09 -5.14 -10.76
N SER A 87 -20.02 -5.56 -10.06
CA SER A 87 -19.76 -6.98 -9.83
C SER A 87 -18.89 -7.19 -8.60
N ARG A 88 -18.94 -8.41 -8.06
CA ARG A 88 -18.05 -8.89 -7.00
C ARG A 88 -17.38 -10.19 -7.42
N ALA A 89 -16.17 -10.42 -6.95
CA ALA A 89 -15.49 -11.71 -7.06
C ALA A 89 -14.84 -12.08 -5.74
N ASP A 90 -14.84 -13.37 -5.44
CA ASP A 90 -14.10 -13.92 -4.29
C ASP A 90 -12.59 -13.72 -4.51
N ALA A 91 -11.92 -13.10 -3.54
CA ALA A 91 -10.47 -12.92 -3.56
C ALA A 91 -9.71 -14.16 -3.04
N LEU A 92 -10.42 -15.25 -2.71
CA LEU A 92 -9.87 -16.50 -2.16
C LEU A 92 -9.03 -16.27 -0.89
N GLY A 93 -9.41 -15.28 -0.09
CA GLY A 93 -8.70 -14.83 1.09
C GLY A 93 -9.04 -13.38 1.42
N ASN A 94 -8.33 -12.79 2.39
CA ASN A 94 -8.55 -11.40 2.81
C ASN A 94 -7.46 -10.48 2.23
N PRO A 95 -7.72 -9.80 1.10
CA PRO A 95 -6.72 -8.98 0.43
C PRO A 95 -6.38 -7.74 1.25
N ALA A 96 -5.10 -7.57 1.59
CA ALA A 96 -4.58 -6.33 2.16
C ALA A 96 -4.20 -5.31 1.08
N HIS A 97 -3.86 -5.79 -0.11
CA HIS A 97 -3.46 -5.01 -1.27
C HIS A 97 -3.75 -5.81 -2.54
N PHE A 98 -4.00 -5.10 -3.64
CA PHE A 98 -3.97 -5.70 -4.97
C PHE A 98 -3.28 -4.77 -5.97
N GLU A 99 -2.75 -5.37 -7.04
CA GLU A 99 -2.20 -4.65 -8.19
C GLU A 99 -3.01 -5.01 -9.43
N ILE A 100 -3.32 -4.01 -10.27
CA ILE A 100 -3.91 -4.23 -11.59
C ILE A 100 -2.76 -4.33 -12.61
N SER A 101 -2.80 -5.34 -13.48
CA SER A 101 -1.82 -5.44 -14.56
C SER A 101 -1.88 -4.22 -15.49
N ALA A 102 -0.75 -3.82 -16.07
CA ALA A 102 -0.68 -2.64 -16.94
C ALA A 102 -1.61 -2.68 -18.16
N ASP A 103 -1.98 -3.87 -18.65
CA ASP A 103 -2.98 -4.05 -19.72
C ASP A 103 -4.44 -3.97 -19.21
N GLY A 104 -4.64 -3.90 -17.90
CA GLY A 104 -5.95 -3.87 -17.24
C GLY A 104 -6.67 -5.20 -17.19
N ALA A 105 -6.05 -6.31 -17.61
CA ALA A 105 -6.74 -7.59 -17.74
C ALA A 105 -6.82 -8.40 -16.44
N TRP A 106 -5.98 -8.09 -15.45
CA TRP A 106 -5.81 -8.91 -14.25
C TRP A 106 -5.69 -8.08 -12.98
N VAL A 107 -6.23 -8.63 -11.90
CA VAL A 107 -5.98 -8.20 -10.52
C VAL A 107 -5.20 -9.29 -9.81
N LEU A 108 -4.07 -8.94 -9.21
CA LEU A 108 -3.32 -9.83 -8.32
C LEU A 108 -3.55 -9.38 -6.88
N CYS A 109 -3.99 -10.29 -6.02
CA CYS A 109 -4.31 -9.99 -4.61
C CYS A 109 -3.32 -10.64 -3.65
N ALA A 110 -2.73 -9.84 -2.77
CA ALA A 110 -1.98 -10.33 -1.62
C ALA A 110 -2.95 -10.51 -0.43
N ASN A 111 -3.24 -11.76 -0.09
CA ASN A 111 -4.19 -12.11 0.97
C ASN A 111 -3.49 -12.37 2.30
N TYR A 112 -3.64 -11.44 3.23
CA TYR A 112 -2.88 -11.38 4.48
C TYR A 112 -3.16 -12.58 5.40
N SER A 113 -4.43 -12.84 5.73
CA SER A 113 -4.78 -13.91 6.70
C SER A 113 -4.83 -15.30 6.05
N ALA A 114 -5.07 -15.38 4.74
CA ALA A 114 -5.16 -16.64 4.03
C ALA A 114 -3.78 -17.19 3.62
N SER A 115 -2.70 -16.42 3.80
CA SER A 115 -1.36 -16.75 3.31
C SER A 115 -1.32 -17.01 1.79
N THR A 116 -2.06 -16.25 0.98
CA THR A 116 -2.16 -16.53 -0.47
C THR A 116 -1.85 -15.33 -1.37
N LEU A 117 -1.42 -15.62 -2.59
CA LEU A 117 -1.44 -14.72 -3.74
C LEU A 117 -2.41 -15.30 -4.77
N CYS A 118 -3.47 -14.58 -5.13
CA CYS A 118 -4.42 -15.02 -6.15
C CYS A 118 -4.46 -14.08 -7.36
N VAL A 119 -4.96 -14.59 -8.48
CA VAL A 119 -5.12 -13.85 -9.74
C VAL A 119 -6.57 -13.91 -10.18
N VAL A 120 -7.17 -12.75 -10.45
CA VAL A 120 -8.57 -12.60 -10.84
C VAL A 120 -8.65 -11.82 -12.16
N PRO A 121 -9.37 -12.30 -13.18
CA PRO A 121 -9.54 -11.58 -14.43
C PRO A 121 -10.49 -10.39 -14.29
N ILE A 122 -10.14 -9.30 -14.97
CA ILE A 122 -11.05 -8.22 -15.32
C ILE A 122 -11.60 -8.53 -16.72
N LEU A 123 -12.92 -8.70 -16.82
CA LEU A 123 -13.61 -8.98 -18.07
C LEU A 123 -13.73 -7.72 -18.92
N ARG A 124 -14.03 -7.90 -20.21
CA ARG A 124 -14.10 -6.81 -21.19
C ARG A 124 -15.14 -5.74 -20.87
N ASP A 125 -16.19 -6.11 -20.12
CA ASP A 125 -17.23 -5.19 -19.66
C ASP A 125 -16.88 -4.50 -18.32
N GLY A 126 -15.66 -4.72 -17.81
CA GLY A 126 -15.16 -4.19 -16.54
C GLY A 126 -15.54 -5.02 -15.32
N SER A 127 -16.39 -6.04 -15.45
CA SER A 127 -16.73 -6.94 -14.34
C SER A 127 -15.57 -7.87 -13.96
N LEU A 128 -15.64 -8.46 -12.77
CA LEU A 128 -14.65 -9.43 -12.29
C LEU A 128 -15.11 -10.86 -12.59
N GLY A 129 -14.19 -11.71 -13.05
CA GLY A 129 -14.44 -13.15 -13.19
C GLY A 129 -14.03 -13.96 -11.95
N ALA A 130 -14.13 -15.29 -12.06
CA ALA A 130 -13.59 -16.19 -11.03
C ALA A 130 -12.06 -16.22 -11.07
N ALA A 131 -11.42 -16.36 -9.90
CA ALA A 131 -9.97 -16.49 -9.80
C ALA A 131 -9.43 -17.62 -10.68
N THR A 132 -8.37 -17.35 -11.42
CA THR A 132 -7.73 -18.28 -12.36
C THR A 132 -6.54 -19.02 -11.75
N ASP A 133 -5.92 -18.44 -10.72
CA ASP A 133 -4.81 -19.06 -9.99
C ASP A 133 -4.78 -18.59 -8.53
N SER A 134 -4.23 -19.42 -7.66
CA SER A 134 -3.96 -19.10 -6.26
C SER A 134 -2.77 -19.89 -5.74
N LYS A 135 -1.84 -19.22 -5.08
CA LYS A 135 -0.64 -19.82 -4.46
C LYS A 135 -0.67 -19.58 -2.97
N ALA A 136 -0.60 -20.65 -2.19
CA ALA A 136 -0.46 -20.59 -0.74
C ALA A 136 1.00 -20.58 -0.34
N PHE A 137 1.39 -19.62 0.50
CA PHE A 137 2.68 -19.51 1.13
C PHE A 137 2.69 -20.34 2.41
N VAL A 138 3.60 -21.31 2.46
CA VAL A 138 3.76 -22.17 3.64
C VAL A 138 5.14 -21.92 4.20
N ILE A 139 5.17 -21.39 5.42
CA ILE A 139 6.39 -21.08 6.15
C ILE A 139 6.49 -21.90 7.43
N LYS A 140 7.72 -22.04 7.93
CA LYS A 140 7.95 -22.51 9.29
C LYS A 140 7.97 -21.28 10.19
N ALA A 141 6.84 -21.00 10.84
CA ALA A 141 6.73 -19.88 11.77
C ALA A 141 7.65 -20.06 12.98
N SER A 142 8.11 -18.93 13.49
CA SER A 142 8.97 -18.81 14.67
C SER A 142 8.08 -18.53 15.89
N PRO A 143 8.06 -19.39 16.93
CA PRO A 143 7.25 -19.15 18.13
C PRO A 143 7.61 -17.83 18.84
N GLU A 144 8.86 -17.41 18.78
CA GLU A 144 9.34 -16.15 19.36
C GLU A 144 8.87 -14.89 18.61
N LEU A 145 8.33 -15.02 17.40
CA LEU A 145 7.79 -13.93 16.57
C LEU A 145 6.27 -14.05 16.35
N ALA A 146 5.59 -14.96 17.06
CA ALA A 146 4.19 -15.31 16.85
C ALA A 146 3.18 -14.21 17.25
N ASP A 147 3.64 -13.06 17.75
CA ASP A 147 2.80 -11.87 17.99
C ASP A 147 2.30 -11.24 16.68
N ARG A 148 3.09 -11.35 15.60
CA ARG A 148 2.81 -10.74 14.29
C ARG A 148 3.16 -11.62 13.09
N GLN A 149 3.83 -12.76 13.34
CA GLN A 149 4.44 -13.63 12.32
C GLN A 149 4.18 -15.11 12.66
N GLU A 150 2.98 -15.40 13.15
CA GLU A 150 2.50 -16.76 13.44
C GLU A 150 2.25 -17.59 12.18
N ALA A 151 2.07 -16.93 11.04
CA ALA A 151 1.90 -17.51 9.72
C ALA A 151 2.52 -16.59 8.65
N SER A 152 2.41 -16.97 7.38
CA SER A 152 2.69 -16.07 6.27
C SER A 152 1.60 -14.99 6.20
N HIS A 153 2.00 -13.76 5.94
CA HIS A 153 1.12 -12.61 5.82
C HIS A 153 1.50 -11.73 4.62
N PRO A 154 1.16 -12.15 3.39
CA PRO A 154 1.29 -11.33 2.19
C PRO A 154 0.55 -10.01 2.37
N HIS A 155 1.28 -8.90 2.40
CA HIS A 155 0.70 -7.58 2.63
C HIS A 155 0.62 -6.76 1.33
N MET A 156 1.57 -6.93 0.41
CA MET A 156 1.59 -6.23 -0.87
C MET A 156 1.98 -7.19 -1.99
N VAL A 157 1.38 -7.01 -3.16
CA VAL A 157 1.92 -7.50 -4.43
C VAL A 157 2.16 -6.30 -5.35
N ARG A 158 3.30 -6.27 -6.03
CA ARG A 158 3.64 -5.28 -7.06
C ARG A 158 4.14 -5.98 -8.30
N LEU A 159 3.65 -5.54 -9.45
CA LEU A 159 4.15 -6.00 -10.75
C LEU A 159 5.35 -5.14 -11.17
N THR A 160 6.34 -5.76 -11.82
CA THR A 160 7.49 -5.02 -12.33
C THR A 160 7.09 -4.01 -13.40
N PRO A 161 7.57 -2.75 -13.32
CA PRO A 161 7.34 -1.75 -14.35
C PRO A 161 7.80 -2.23 -15.74
N GLY A 162 7.14 -1.77 -16.80
CA GLY A 162 7.62 -1.97 -18.18
C GLY A 162 7.33 -3.34 -18.81
N GLY A 163 6.53 -4.21 -18.16
CA GLY A 163 6.12 -5.48 -18.77
C GLY A 163 5.36 -6.45 -17.87
N ASN A 164 5.24 -6.15 -16.57
CA ASN A 164 4.60 -7.00 -15.57
C ASN A 164 5.16 -8.43 -15.52
N GLU A 165 6.37 -8.68 -16.01
CA GLU A 165 6.94 -10.03 -16.13
C GLU A 165 7.05 -10.75 -14.78
N TRP A 166 7.17 -9.97 -13.69
CA TRP A 166 7.31 -10.49 -12.34
C TRP A 166 6.31 -9.86 -11.38
N ALA A 167 5.80 -10.68 -10.47
CA ALA A 167 5.03 -10.29 -9.30
C ALA A 167 5.90 -10.45 -8.04
N LEU A 168 6.16 -9.33 -7.38
CA LEU A 168 6.88 -9.27 -6.11
C LEU A 168 5.88 -9.17 -4.96
N THR A 169 5.94 -10.08 -4.00
CA THR A 169 5.04 -10.13 -2.86
C THR A 169 5.78 -9.89 -1.57
N CYS A 170 5.52 -8.75 -0.91
CA CYS A 170 6.00 -8.50 0.45
C CYS A 170 5.19 -9.32 1.44
N ASP A 171 5.85 -10.24 2.13
CA ASP A 171 5.25 -11.13 3.11
C ASP A 171 5.78 -10.81 4.51
N LEU A 172 4.96 -10.10 5.27
CA LEU A 172 5.27 -9.63 6.61
C LEU A 172 5.55 -10.81 7.54
N GLY A 173 4.75 -11.86 7.45
CA GLY A 173 4.85 -13.04 8.30
C GLY A 173 6.08 -13.88 8.03
N ALA A 174 6.57 -13.87 6.79
CA ALA A 174 7.68 -14.72 6.36
C ALA A 174 9.07 -14.07 6.41
N ASP A 175 9.16 -12.77 6.69
CA ASP A 175 10.38 -11.97 6.50
C ASP A 175 10.95 -12.10 5.08
N LYS A 176 10.05 -12.10 4.07
CA LYS A 176 10.43 -12.34 2.68
C LYS A 176 9.77 -11.42 1.69
N VAL A 177 10.48 -11.15 0.60
CA VAL A 177 9.87 -10.70 -0.66
C VAL A 177 9.93 -11.86 -1.64
N TRP A 178 8.78 -12.47 -1.91
CA TRP A 178 8.64 -13.56 -2.87
C TRP A 178 8.61 -13.01 -4.29
N VAL A 179 9.17 -13.74 -5.25
CA VAL A 179 9.16 -13.36 -6.66
C VAL A 179 8.60 -14.50 -7.51
N HIS A 180 7.51 -14.21 -8.23
CA HIS A 180 6.91 -15.13 -9.20
C HIS A 180 6.96 -14.51 -10.59
N ALA A 181 7.18 -15.32 -11.63
CA ALA A 181 6.93 -14.84 -12.97
C ALA A 181 5.41 -14.72 -13.18
N PHE A 182 4.95 -13.73 -13.92
CA PHE A 182 3.53 -13.53 -14.19
C PHE A 182 3.23 -13.85 -15.67
N ASP A 183 2.38 -14.85 -15.88
CA ASP A 183 1.87 -15.22 -17.20
C ASP A 183 0.54 -14.50 -17.45
N GLY A 184 0.62 -13.27 -17.95
CA GLY A 184 -0.56 -12.45 -18.28
C GLY A 184 -1.43 -13.02 -19.41
N LYS A 185 -0.96 -14.04 -20.15
CA LYS A 185 -1.82 -14.72 -21.14
C LYS A 185 -2.72 -15.76 -20.47
N ARG A 186 -2.22 -16.43 -19.43
CA ARG A 186 -2.98 -17.43 -18.66
C ARG A 186 -3.68 -16.86 -17.44
N GLY A 187 -3.25 -15.70 -16.95
CA GLY A 187 -3.71 -15.17 -15.66
C GLY A 187 -3.18 -16.01 -14.50
N ALA A 188 -1.89 -16.29 -14.50
CA ALA A 188 -1.27 -17.17 -13.52
C ALA A 188 0.08 -16.65 -13.06
N VAL A 189 0.46 -17.02 -11.84
CA VAL A 189 1.81 -16.78 -11.32
C VAL A 189 2.60 -18.09 -11.35
N ILE A 190 3.78 -18.03 -11.97
CA ILE A 190 4.61 -19.19 -12.25
C ILE A 190 5.75 -19.28 -11.24
N GLY A 191 5.87 -20.46 -10.65
CA GLY A 191 6.77 -20.76 -9.54
C GLY A 191 5.99 -21.36 -8.38
N ALA A 192 6.63 -22.21 -7.59
CA ALA A 192 6.08 -22.62 -6.30
C ALA A 192 6.12 -21.40 -5.35
N ALA A 193 5.20 -21.33 -4.40
CA ALA A 193 5.23 -20.32 -3.34
C ALA A 193 6.54 -20.31 -2.52
N ASN A 194 7.32 -21.40 -2.59
CA ASN A 194 8.65 -21.56 -2.01
C ASN A 194 9.74 -21.63 -3.09
N SER A 195 9.58 -20.95 -4.22
CA SER A 195 10.63 -20.88 -5.24
C SER A 195 11.92 -20.28 -4.65
N LYS A 196 13.08 -20.60 -5.24
CA LYS A 196 14.35 -19.99 -4.82
C LYS A 196 14.43 -18.48 -5.12
N ARG A 197 13.48 -17.93 -5.89
CA ARG A 197 13.41 -16.50 -6.18
C ARG A 197 12.65 -15.80 -5.06
N HIS A 198 13.37 -15.52 -3.99
CA HIS A 198 12.92 -14.65 -2.92
C HIS A 198 14.11 -13.92 -2.31
N LEU A 199 13.86 -12.72 -1.78
CA LEU A 199 14.76 -12.10 -0.83
C LEU A 199 14.34 -12.53 0.57
N SER A 200 15.26 -13.11 1.34
CA SER A 200 15.09 -13.29 2.79
C SER A 200 15.65 -12.07 3.51
N LEU A 201 14.86 -11.53 4.43
CA LEU A 201 15.25 -10.44 5.31
C LEU A 201 15.59 -10.98 6.71
N PRO A 202 16.23 -10.18 7.58
CA PRO A 202 16.43 -10.56 8.97
C PRO A 202 15.13 -10.98 9.65
N ALA A 203 15.23 -11.92 10.59
CA ALA A 203 14.08 -12.37 11.36
C ALA A 203 13.47 -11.20 12.15
N GLY A 204 12.15 -11.01 12.04
CA GLY A 204 11.43 -9.92 12.68
C GLY A 204 11.33 -8.63 11.87
N SER A 205 11.80 -8.59 10.62
CA SER A 205 11.73 -7.40 9.76
C SER A 205 10.31 -7.06 9.31
N GLY A 206 9.57 -8.04 8.81
CA GLY A 206 8.21 -7.91 8.32
C GLY A 206 8.06 -6.96 7.13
N PRO A 207 8.53 -7.32 5.91
CA PRO A 207 8.37 -6.50 4.71
C PRO A 207 6.88 -6.27 4.42
N ARG A 208 6.50 -5.00 4.27
CA ARG A 208 5.10 -4.59 4.14
C ARG A 208 4.80 -4.11 2.73
N HIS A 209 5.47 -3.06 2.29
CA HIS A 209 5.29 -2.43 0.99
C HIS A 209 6.66 -2.24 0.32
N LEU A 210 6.68 -2.11 -1.01
CA LEU A 210 7.87 -1.74 -1.78
C LEU A 210 7.49 -0.76 -2.89
N ASP A 211 8.51 -0.06 -3.41
CA ASP A 211 8.37 0.70 -4.64
C ASP A 211 9.64 0.62 -5.51
N PHE A 212 9.44 0.75 -6.82
CA PHE A 212 10.52 0.74 -7.80
C PHE A 212 10.99 2.17 -8.07
N HIS A 213 12.29 2.33 -8.26
CA HIS A 213 12.80 3.56 -8.86
C HIS A 213 12.29 3.68 -10.31
N PRO A 214 11.81 4.87 -10.76
CA PRO A 214 11.13 5.01 -12.05
C PRO A 214 11.99 4.68 -13.28
N SER A 215 13.31 4.82 -13.18
CA SER A 215 14.23 4.65 -14.33
C SER A 215 15.52 3.86 -14.03
N LYS A 216 15.66 3.29 -12.84
CA LYS A 216 16.89 2.61 -12.40
C LYS A 216 16.49 1.24 -11.86
N PRO A 217 17.37 0.24 -11.91
CA PRO A 217 17.07 -1.10 -11.43
C PRO A 217 17.14 -1.16 -9.90
N TRP A 218 16.47 -0.25 -9.20
CA TRP A 218 16.45 -0.18 -7.75
C TRP A 218 15.03 -0.39 -7.22
N VAL A 219 14.96 -1.09 -6.09
CA VAL A 219 13.73 -1.38 -5.37
C VAL A 219 13.96 -1.05 -3.91
N TYR A 220 13.03 -0.33 -3.30
CA TYR A 220 13.07 0.04 -1.90
C TYR A 220 11.95 -0.68 -1.17
N ILE A 221 12.32 -1.48 -0.16
CA ILE A 221 11.40 -2.34 0.59
C ILE A 221 11.26 -1.79 1.98
N LEU A 222 10.04 -1.44 2.38
CA LEU A 222 9.71 -1.02 3.74
C LEU A 222 9.38 -2.24 4.60
N CYS A 223 10.08 -2.37 5.72
CA CYS A 223 9.85 -3.35 6.76
C CYS A 223 9.07 -2.73 7.92
N GLU A 224 7.88 -3.28 8.19
CA GLU A 224 6.95 -2.75 9.17
C GLU A 224 7.44 -2.94 10.61
N LEU A 225 7.94 -4.14 10.94
CA LEU A 225 8.13 -4.57 12.32
C LEU A 225 9.46 -4.10 12.92
N ASP A 226 10.50 -3.98 12.11
CA ASP A 226 11.80 -3.46 12.53
C ASP A 226 12.02 -1.97 12.15
N GLY A 227 11.12 -1.37 11.38
CA GLY A 227 11.18 0.04 11.01
C GLY A 227 12.32 0.38 10.05
N ASN A 228 12.64 -0.53 9.13
CA ASN A 228 13.74 -0.36 8.17
C ASN A 228 13.28 -0.19 6.73
N VAL A 229 14.12 0.43 5.92
CA VAL A 229 14.06 0.36 4.46
C VAL A 229 15.28 -0.38 3.95
N VAL A 230 15.04 -1.39 3.11
CA VAL A 230 16.09 -2.16 2.43
C VAL A 230 16.13 -1.75 0.97
N ALA A 231 17.25 -1.18 0.54
CA ALA A 231 17.50 -0.83 -0.85
C ALA A 231 18.14 -2.03 -1.57
N CYS A 232 17.57 -2.42 -2.70
CA CYS A 232 17.98 -3.57 -3.48
C CYS A 232 18.19 -3.21 -4.96
N THR A 233 19.13 -3.86 -5.62
CA THR A 233 19.14 -3.92 -7.09
C THR A 233 18.14 -4.97 -7.58
N TRP A 234 17.50 -4.69 -8.72
CA TRP A 234 16.58 -5.60 -9.41
C TRP A 234 17.21 -6.15 -10.68
N ASP A 235 17.36 -7.47 -10.74
CA ASP A 235 17.69 -8.20 -11.96
C ASP A 235 16.41 -8.70 -12.62
N ASN A 236 16.00 -8.03 -13.71
CA ASN A 236 14.78 -8.40 -14.43
C ASN A 236 14.91 -9.69 -15.23
N ALA A 237 16.13 -10.06 -15.66
CA ALA A 237 16.33 -11.27 -16.45
C ALA A 237 16.14 -12.53 -15.58
N GLU A 238 16.69 -12.50 -14.37
CA GLU A 238 16.64 -13.62 -13.44
C GLU A 238 15.49 -13.54 -12.43
N GLY A 239 14.88 -12.36 -12.26
CA GLY A 239 13.86 -12.10 -11.25
C GLY A 239 14.42 -12.13 -9.83
N LEU A 240 15.53 -11.43 -9.61
CA LEU A 240 16.28 -11.46 -8.34
C LEU A 240 16.46 -10.07 -7.73
N LEU A 241 16.33 -10.01 -6.40
CA LEU A 241 16.65 -8.85 -5.58
C LEU A 241 17.99 -9.07 -4.89
N SER A 242 18.88 -8.08 -4.96
CA SER A 242 20.15 -8.10 -4.20
C SER A 242 20.24 -6.85 -3.32
N PRO A 243 20.21 -6.98 -1.99
CA PRO A 243 20.27 -5.84 -1.08
C PRO A 243 21.66 -5.20 -1.10
N PHE A 244 21.70 -3.87 -1.08
CA PHE A 244 22.96 -3.11 -1.00
C PHE A 244 22.97 -2.09 0.15
N GLN A 245 21.82 -1.78 0.76
CA GLN A 245 21.74 -0.91 1.92
C GLN A 245 20.54 -1.28 2.81
N VAL A 246 20.71 -1.08 4.12
CA VAL A 246 19.61 -1.03 5.09
C VAL A 246 19.69 0.33 5.80
N THR A 247 18.58 1.05 5.85
CA THR A 247 18.45 2.32 6.58
C THR A 247 17.23 2.28 7.48
N TYR A 248 17.20 3.13 8.52
CA TYR A 248 16.17 3.12 9.55
C TYR A 248 15.19 4.28 9.34
N THR A 249 13.91 4.01 9.52
CA THR A 249 12.86 5.03 9.54
C THR A 249 12.55 5.52 10.94
N LEU A 250 13.18 4.94 11.97
CA LEU A 250 13.04 5.37 13.37
C LEU A 250 14.12 6.40 13.73
N PRO A 251 13.87 7.31 14.67
CA PRO A 251 14.92 8.18 15.21
C PRO A 251 16.07 7.37 15.83
N GLU A 252 17.26 7.95 15.83
CA GLU A 252 18.44 7.32 16.44
C GLU A 252 18.17 6.99 17.93
N GLY A 253 18.57 5.80 18.36
CA GLY A 253 18.38 5.31 19.73
C GLY A 253 16.96 4.82 20.07
N VAL A 254 16.00 4.90 19.13
CA VAL A 254 14.65 4.35 19.32
C VAL A 254 14.60 2.91 18.84
N ALA A 255 14.27 1.99 19.75
CA ALA A 255 14.09 0.58 19.43
C ALA A 255 12.77 0.35 18.65
N PRO A 256 12.74 -0.60 17.71
CA PRO A 256 11.50 -0.99 17.05
C PRO A 256 10.45 -1.50 18.04
N CYS A 257 9.20 -1.13 17.81
CA CYS A 257 8.06 -1.64 18.54
C CYS A 257 7.22 -2.50 17.60
N ARG A 258 7.04 -3.79 17.94
CA ARG A 258 6.30 -4.76 17.13
C ARG A 258 4.79 -4.76 17.41
N ALA A 259 4.32 -3.89 18.30
CA ALA A 259 2.90 -3.68 18.57
C ALA A 259 2.13 -3.35 17.28
N HIS A 260 0.82 -3.57 17.30
CA HIS A 260 0.00 -3.11 16.19
C HIS A 260 0.05 -1.57 16.11
N HIS A 261 0.05 -1.03 14.89
CA HIS A 261 0.03 0.42 14.63
C HIS A 261 1.28 1.22 15.04
N SER A 262 2.40 0.58 15.37
CA SER A 262 3.68 1.27 15.66
C SER A 262 4.67 1.32 14.49
N GLY A 263 4.54 0.43 13.51
CA GLY A 263 5.52 0.25 12.44
C GLY A 263 5.39 1.18 11.23
N GLY A 264 6.33 1.03 10.29
CA GLY A 264 6.22 1.61 8.94
C GLY A 264 4.94 1.17 8.22
N ALA A 265 4.41 1.99 7.32
CA ALA A 265 3.19 1.67 6.58
C ALA A 265 3.35 1.83 5.07
N HIS A 266 3.50 3.04 4.55
CA HIS A 266 3.56 3.26 3.10
C HIS A 266 4.92 3.76 2.65
N ILE A 267 5.30 3.44 1.42
CA ILE A 267 6.55 3.83 0.78
C ILE A 267 6.27 4.23 -0.67
N LEU A 268 6.91 5.30 -1.14
CA LEU A 268 6.73 5.80 -2.50
C LEU A 268 8.00 6.53 -2.96
N VAL A 269 8.46 6.23 -4.18
CA VAL A 269 9.52 6.99 -4.85
C VAL A 269 8.90 8.15 -5.63
N SER A 270 9.50 9.33 -5.57
CA SER A 270 9.09 10.49 -6.36
C SER A 270 9.17 10.20 -7.87
N LYS A 271 8.37 10.91 -8.67
CA LYS A 271 8.31 10.68 -10.13
C LYS A 271 9.65 10.94 -10.83
N ASP A 272 10.46 11.84 -10.27
CA ASP A 272 11.79 12.15 -10.78
C ASP A 272 12.88 11.20 -10.25
N GLY A 273 12.54 10.28 -9.34
CA GLY A 273 13.43 9.27 -8.79
C GLY A 273 14.41 9.77 -7.73
N LYS A 274 14.29 11.03 -7.28
CA LYS A 274 15.28 11.64 -6.39
C LYS A 274 14.95 11.52 -4.91
N THR A 275 13.71 11.21 -4.56
CA THR A 275 13.26 11.24 -3.17
C THR A 275 12.41 10.02 -2.87
N LEU A 276 12.65 9.42 -1.70
CA LEU A 276 11.84 8.33 -1.14
C LEU A 276 11.06 8.85 0.06
N TYR A 277 9.75 8.59 0.07
CA TYR A 277 8.87 8.92 1.19
C TYR A 277 8.43 7.65 1.91
N VAL A 278 8.40 7.70 3.24
CA VAL A 278 7.93 6.59 4.07
C VAL A 278 7.01 7.13 5.17
N SER A 279 5.84 6.54 5.36
CA SER A 279 5.00 6.85 6.52
C SER A 279 5.25 5.89 7.68
N THR A 280 5.32 6.45 8.89
CA THR A 280 5.54 5.72 10.14
C THR A 280 4.36 5.95 11.07
N ARG A 281 3.66 4.88 11.45
CA ARG A 281 2.43 5.00 12.25
C ARG A 281 2.73 5.31 13.72
N GLY A 282 3.81 4.76 14.26
CA GLY A 282 4.20 4.91 15.66
C GLY A 282 4.45 6.36 16.04
N ASP A 283 5.36 7.07 15.39
CA ASP A 283 5.64 8.49 15.67
C ASP A 283 4.82 9.45 14.76
N GLY A 284 3.94 8.90 13.93
CA GLY A 284 3.00 9.62 13.06
C GLY A 284 3.67 10.66 12.18
N CYS A 285 4.71 10.23 11.47
CA CYS A 285 5.48 11.08 10.60
C CYS A 285 5.50 10.57 9.15
N VAL A 286 5.92 11.45 8.25
CA VAL A 286 6.50 11.08 6.97
C VAL A 286 8.00 11.30 7.06
N VAL A 287 8.77 10.26 6.79
CA VAL A 287 10.22 10.26 6.69
C VAL A 287 10.61 10.41 5.22
N VAL A 288 11.53 11.32 4.95
CA VAL A 288 12.00 11.68 3.61
C VAL A 288 13.46 11.31 3.50
N PHE A 289 13.82 10.59 2.45
CA PHE A 289 15.20 10.29 2.08
C PHE A 289 15.52 10.86 0.70
N ASP A 290 16.72 11.41 0.54
CA ASP A 290 17.31 11.59 -0.78
C ASP A 290 17.76 10.24 -1.33
N ILE A 291 17.61 10.07 -2.65
CA ILE A 291 18.15 8.94 -3.41
C ILE A 291 19.41 9.44 -4.13
N ASP A 292 20.55 8.94 -3.70
CA ASP A 292 21.85 9.28 -4.27
C ASP A 292 22.06 8.67 -5.66
N ALA A 293 23.12 9.11 -6.35
CA ALA A 293 23.41 8.70 -7.72
C ALA A 293 23.68 7.19 -7.88
N ASP A 294 24.07 6.51 -6.80
CA ASP A 294 24.28 5.07 -6.70
C ASP A 294 23.06 4.31 -6.14
N GLY A 295 21.98 5.02 -5.82
CA GLY A 295 20.73 4.48 -5.31
C GLY A 295 20.64 4.39 -3.80
N MET A 296 21.69 4.77 -3.07
CA MET A 296 21.67 4.82 -1.62
C MET A 296 20.72 5.90 -1.09
N LEU A 297 20.15 5.63 0.08
CA LEU A 297 19.23 6.49 0.79
C LEU A 297 19.99 7.31 1.84
N ALA A 298 19.84 8.62 1.79
CA ALA A 298 20.31 9.55 2.80
C ALA A 298 19.12 10.20 3.51
N PHE A 299 19.07 10.14 4.84
CA PHE A 299 18.00 10.79 5.59
C PHE A 299 18.00 12.30 5.33
N LYS A 300 16.83 12.83 4.98
CA LYS A 300 16.65 14.25 4.65
C LYS A 300 15.78 14.97 5.66
N GLN A 301 14.61 14.40 5.96
CA GLN A 301 13.61 15.08 6.78
C GLN A 301 12.73 14.06 7.52
N ARG A 302 12.26 14.45 8.70
CA ARG A 302 11.10 13.85 9.36
C ARG A 302 10.09 14.96 9.60
N VAL A 303 8.88 14.79 9.07
CA VAL A 303 7.80 15.78 9.18
C VAL A 303 6.57 15.14 9.83
N PRO A 304 5.90 15.80 10.78
CA PRO A 304 4.62 15.31 11.30
C PRO A 304 3.61 15.10 10.19
N SER A 305 2.85 14.01 10.28
CA SER A 305 1.80 13.66 9.31
C SER A 305 0.54 14.52 9.40
N GLY A 306 0.43 15.39 10.42
CA GLY A 306 -0.76 16.19 10.71
C GLY A 306 -1.90 15.42 11.38
N GLY A 307 -1.68 14.16 11.77
CA GLY A 307 -2.67 13.33 12.45
C GLY A 307 -2.07 12.10 13.12
N VAL A 308 -2.91 11.07 13.30
CA VAL A 308 -2.55 9.80 13.95
C VAL A 308 -2.67 8.64 12.98
N CYS A 309 -1.67 7.74 13.02
CA CYS A 309 -1.60 6.54 12.21
C CYS A 309 -1.65 6.83 10.69
N PRO A 310 -0.64 7.52 10.13
CA PRO A 310 -0.51 7.75 8.68
C PRO A 310 -0.28 6.43 7.93
N ARG A 311 -1.38 5.76 7.58
CA ARG A 311 -1.35 4.40 7.02
C ARG A 311 -1.06 4.37 5.53
N ASN A 312 -1.49 5.39 4.81
CA ASN A 312 -1.26 5.54 3.38
C ASN A 312 -1.14 7.03 3.02
N PHE A 313 -0.39 7.29 1.96
CA PHE A 313 -0.33 8.61 1.35
C PHE A 313 -0.20 8.46 -0.16
N VAL A 314 -0.49 9.54 -0.88
CA VAL A 314 -0.29 9.64 -2.33
C VAL A 314 0.40 10.95 -2.68
N LEU A 315 1.13 10.96 -3.79
CA LEU A 315 1.79 12.16 -4.30
C LEU A 315 1.06 12.65 -5.55
N ASP A 316 0.38 13.79 -5.39
CA ASP A 316 -0.46 14.41 -6.41
C ASP A 316 0.34 15.41 -7.24
N TYR A 317 0.54 15.08 -8.52
CA TYR A 317 1.23 15.89 -9.52
C TYR A 317 0.26 16.59 -10.49
N SER A 318 -1.03 16.70 -10.15
CA SER A 318 -2.01 17.42 -11.00
C SER A 318 -1.62 18.89 -11.24
N ASN A 319 -0.90 19.50 -10.30
CA ASN A 319 -0.12 20.71 -10.50
C ASN A 319 1.39 20.38 -10.39
N PRO A 320 2.10 20.17 -11.52
CA PRO A 320 3.52 19.80 -11.50
C PRO A 320 4.44 20.84 -10.83
N GLU A 321 4.04 22.12 -10.82
CA GLU A 321 4.81 23.22 -10.21
C GLU A 321 4.61 23.30 -8.69
N ALA A 322 3.56 22.67 -8.16
CA ALA A 322 3.30 22.61 -6.72
C ALA A 322 2.70 21.24 -6.34
N PRO A 323 3.49 20.15 -6.41
CA PRO A 323 3.01 18.82 -6.04
C PRO A 323 2.65 18.75 -4.55
N ILE A 324 1.62 17.98 -4.22
CA ILE A 324 1.13 17.81 -2.86
C ILE A 324 1.20 16.34 -2.46
N LEU A 325 1.82 16.05 -1.33
CA LEU A 325 1.74 14.75 -0.68
C LEU A 325 0.52 14.74 0.26
N LYS A 326 -0.46 13.90 -0.03
CA LYS A 326 -1.71 13.77 0.73
C LYS A 326 -1.62 12.57 1.66
N VAL A 327 -1.63 12.79 2.97
CA VAL A 327 -1.48 11.76 4.00
C VAL A 327 -2.83 11.43 4.63
N GLY A 328 -3.27 10.17 4.55
CA GLY A 328 -4.43 9.69 5.30
C GLY A 328 -4.03 9.25 6.69
N ASN A 329 -4.49 10.00 7.68
CA ASN A 329 -4.31 9.70 9.09
C ASN A 329 -5.50 8.90 9.58
N GLN A 330 -5.31 7.58 9.63
CA GLN A 330 -6.38 6.60 9.79
C GLN A 330 -7.18 6.84 11.06
N ASP A 331 -6.48 7.05 12.17
CA ASP A 331 -7.10 7.06 13.51
C ASP A 331 -7.52 8.47 13.93
N SER A 332 -7.05 9.51 13.26
CA SER A 332 -7.53 10.88 13.48
C SER A 332 -8.54 11.35 12.43
N GLN A 333 -8.96 10.45 11.53
CA GLN A 333 -10.03 10.68 10.54
C GLN A 333 -9.82 11.94 9.69
N ASN A 334 -8.58 12.18 9.25
CA ASN A 334 -8.26 13.36 8.45
C ASN A 334 -7.25 13.06 7.35
N VAL A 335 -7.25 13.93 6.34
CA VAL A 335 -6.23 13.97 5.28
C VAL A 335 -5.42 15.24 5.45
N THR A 336 -4.11 15.09 5.59
CA THR A 336 -3.20 16.24 5.65
C THR A 336 -2.55 16.45 4.28
N ASN A 337 -2.54 17.69 3.81
CA ASN A 337 -1.86 18.09 2.58
C ASN A 337 -0.50 18.69 2.92
N LEU A 338 0.58 18.06 2.44
CA LEU A 338 1.96 18.52 2.59
C LEU A 338 2.47 19.02 1.23
N ALA A 339 2.87 20.29 1.13
CA ALA A 339 3.51 20.82 -0.07
C ALA A 339 4.91 20.23 -0.21
N MET A 340 5.23 19.76 -1.42
CA MET A 340 6.54 19.26 -1.78
C MET A 340 7.38 20.37 -2.43
N ALA A 341 8.50 20.72 -1.80
CA ALA A 341 9.48 21.63 -2.36
C ALA A 341 10.28 20.96 -3.48
N THR A 342 11.05 21.74 -4.24
CA THR A 342 11.86 21.24 -5.37
C THR A 342 12.94 20.25 -4.97
N ASP A 343 13.38 20.28 -3.71
CA ASP A 343 14.34 19.33 -3.15
C ASP A 343 13.67 18.09 -2.54
N GLY A 344 12.34 17.97 -2.64
CA GLY A 344 11.57 16.86 -2.10
C GLY A 344 11.18 17.01 -0.63
N THR A 345 11.62 18.07 0.09
CA THR A 345 11.15 18.33 1.46
C THR A 345 9.66 18.68 1.48
N LEU A 346 9.04 18.44 2.63
CA LEU A 346 7.61 18.56 2.86
C LEU A 346 7.31 19.62 3.91
N SER A 347 6.24 20.37 3.71
CA SER A 347 5.69 21.32 4.70
C SER A 347 4.17 21.25 4.74
N GLN A 348 3.58 21.29 5.94
CA GLN A 348 2.13 21.21 6.08
C GLN A 348 1.43 22.45 5.52
N VAL A 349 0.38 22.22 4.72
CA VAL A 349 -0.45 23.27 4.12
C VAL A 349 -1.82 23.31 4.76
N SER A 350 -2.50 22.17 4.84
CA SER A 350 -3.86 22.07 5.38
C SER A 350 -4.16 20.68 5.94
N VAL A 351 -5.23 20.60 6.73
CA VAL A 351 -5.79 19.35 7.26
C VAL A 351 -7.28 19.34 6.99
N ASP A 352 -7.75 18.32 6.29
CA ASP A 352 -9.16 18.11 5.93
C ASP A 352 -9.73 16.99 6.80
N ASN A 353 -10.66 17.30 7.70
CA ASN A 353 -11.34 16.28 8.52
C ASN A 353 -12.41 15.56 7.70
N LEU A 354 -12.56 14.25 7.89
CA LEU A 354 -13.44 13.41 7.07
C LEU A 354 -14.70 12.89 7.80
N ASP A 355 -15.07 13.47 8.94
CA ASP A 355 -16.32 13.22 9.69
C ASP A 355 -16.81 11.75 9.66
N GLY A 356 -16.18 10.87 10.45
CA GLY A 356 -16.58 9.45 10.57
C GLY A 356 -15.98 8.52 9.50
N VAL A 357 -15.11 9.04 8.63
CA VAL A 357 -14.35 8.26 7.65
C VAL A 357 -12.89 8.14 8.12
N CYS A 358 -12.44 6.92 8.37
CA CYS A 358 -11.04 6.61 8.72
C CYS A 358 -10.25 6.32 7.43
N PRO A 359 -9.39 7.24 6.94
CA PRO A 359 -8.71 7.09 5.65
C PRO A 359 -7.67 5.97 5.72
N ASN A 360 -8.00 4.83 5.13
CA ASN A 360 -7.12 3.65 5.11
C ASN A 360 -6.23 3.61 3.86
N VAL A 361 -6.79 4.04 2.72
CA VAL A 361 -6.11 4.11 1.41
C VAL A 361 -6.62 5.33 0.65
N LEU A 362 -5.74 6.00 -0.09
CA LEU A 362 -6.05 7.11 -0.96
C LEU A 362 -5.63 6.81 -2.39
N THR A 363 -6.23 7.53 -3.33
CA THR A 363 -5.79 7.56 -4.73
C THR A 363 -5.46 8.98 -5.16
N VAL A 364 -4.53 9.12 -6.10
CA VAL A 364 -4.30 10.39 -6.77
C VAL A 364 -5.50 10.77 -7.64
N PRO A 365 -5.76 12.06 -7.86
CA PRO A 365 -6.76 12.48 -8.82
C PRO A 365 -6.47 11.93 -10.23
N PHE A 366 -7.48 11.34 -10.87
CA PHE A 366 -7.40 10.91 -12.27
C PHE A 366 -8.59 11.47 -13.08
N ALA A 367 -8.43 11.49 -14.40
CA ALA A 367 -9.47 11.93 -15.31
C ALA A 367 -10.47 10.79 -15.57
N TYR A 368 -11.74 11.16 -15.77
CA TYR A 368 -12.81 10.24 -16.15
C TYR A 368 -12.70 9.83 -17.61
#